data_AF-A0A0J7YLG8-F1
#
_entry.id   AF-A0A0J7YLG8-F1
#
_cell.length_a   1.000
_cell.length_b   1.000
_cell.length_c   1.000
_cell.angle_alpha   90.00
_cell.angle_beta   90.00
_cell.angle_gamma   90.00
#
_symmetry.space_group_name_H-M   'P 1'
#
loop_
_entity.id
_entity.type
_entity.pdbx_description
1 polymer ?
#
loop_
_entity_poly.entity_id
_entity_poly.type
_entity_poly.pdbx_seq_one_letter_code
_entity_poly.pdbx_strand_id
1 'polypeptide(L)'
;MDPEIDFVTLLGQAGTGKTLLTLAASLTQVLETKRYSEVIITRVTVPVGEDIGFLPGTEEEKMTPWMGALEDNLDVLNKPADTDPAHSGQGQSGGYGGDWGRAATMDLIRSRIKIKSLSFMRGRTFLNKFLIIDEAQNLTPKQMKTLITRAGPGTKVVCLGNIAQIDTPYLTEGSSGLTYVVDRFKGWPHSGHITLQRGERSRLADHAAEVL
;
A
#
# COMPACT_ATOMS: atom_id res chain seq x y z
N MET A 1 -10.46 7.28 -9.88
CA MET A 1 -9.38 6.47 -10.52
C MET A 1 -9.95 5.80 -11.75
N ASP A 2 -9.20 5.71 -12.85
CA ASP A 2 -9.71 5.17 -14.11
C ASP A 2 -10.08 3.66 -13.99
N PRO A 3 -11.35 3.30 -14.25
CA PRO A 3 -11.82 1.92 -14.34
C PRO A 3 -11.06 1.00 -15.29
N GLU A 4 -10.59 1.52 -16.43
CA GLU A 4 -10.06 0.74 -17.54
C GLU A 4 -8.58 0.36 -17.35
N ILE A 5 -7.91 0.95 -16.36
CA ILE A 5 -6.51 0.66 -16.06
C ILE A 5 -6.41 -0.51 -15.08
N ASP A 6 -6.00 -1.69 -15.51
CA ASP A 6 -5.90 -2.86 -14.65
C ASP A 6 -4.65 -2.87 -13.77
N PHE A 7 -3.55 -2.27 -14.25
CA PHE A 7 -2.25 -2.31 -13.59
C PHE A 7 -1.66 -0.92 -13.40
N VAL A 8 -1.31 -0.58 -12.16
CA VAL A 8 -0.66 0.71 -11.86
C VAL A 8 0.68 0.47 -11.17
N THR A 9 1.70 1.19 -11.59
CA THR A 9 2.96 1.32 -10.85
C THR A 9 3.06 2.75 -10.32
N LEU A 10 3.25 2.88 -9.01
CA LEU A 10 3.38 4.16 -8.32
C LEU A 10 4.75 4.22 -7.66
N LEU A 11 5.66 4.96 -8.29
CA LEU A 11 7.00 5.23 -7.77
C LEU A 11 7.02 6.52 -6.97
N GLY A 12 8.01 6.63 -6.10
CA GLY A 12 8.34 7.86 -5.39
C GLY A 12 9.18 7.57 -4.16
N GLN A 13 9.86 8.59 -3.67
CA GLN A 13 10.66 8.49 -2.46
C GLN A 13 9.81 8.15 -1.22
N ALA A 14 10.43 7.79 -0.09
CA ALA A 14 9.70 7.63 1.17
C ALA A 14 8.94 8.94 1.52
N GLY A 15 7.78 8.85 2.17
CA GLY A 15 7.01 10.05 2.55
C GLY A 15 6.29 10.79 1.41
N THR A 16 6.34 10.31 0.15
CA THR A 16 5.55 10.91 -0.95
C THR A 16 4.06 10.53 -0.93
N GLY A 17 3.61 9.77 0.08
CA GLY A 17 2.20 9.41 0.24
C GLY A 17 1.70 8.24 -0.61
N LYS A 18 2.60 7.45 -1.23
CA LYS A 18 2.23 6.31 -2.09
C LYS A 18 1.18 5.38 -1.46
N THR A 19 1.47 4.90 -0.25
CA THR A 19 0.61 3.97 0.48
C THR A 19 -0.69 4.65 0.90
N LEU A 20 -0.62 5.85 1.48
CA LEU A 20 -1.78 6.62 1.92
C LEU A 20 -2.77 6.90 0.78
N LEU A 21 -2.28 7.43 -0.35
CA LEU A 21 -3.09 7.75 -1.52
C LEU A 21 -3.72 6.49 -2.13
N THR A 22 -2.96 5.39 -2.19
CA THR A 22 -3.46 4.12 -2.71
C THR A 22 -4.52 3.53 -1.79
N LEU A 23 -4.33 3.59 -0.47
CA LEU A 23 -5.32 3.15 0.51
C LEU A 23 -6.61 3.95 0.38
N ALA A 24 -6.53 5.28 0.36
CA ALA A 24 -7.70 6.15 0.16
C ALA A 24 -8.46 5.79 -1.13
N ALA A 25 -7.74 5.72 -2.27
CA ALA A 25 -8.35 5.38 -3.55
C ALA A 25 -8.96 3.98 -3.58
N SER A 26 -8.33 3.00 -2.92
CA SER A 26 -8.82 1.63 -2.85
C SER A 26 -10.07 1.52 -1.95
N LEU A 27 -10.08 2.22 -0.82
CA LEU A 27 -11.20 2.23 0.12
C LEU A 27 -12.43 2.90 -0.47
N THR A 28 -12.30 4.04 -1.14
CA THR A 28 -13.40 4.64 -1.90
C THR A 28 -13.97 3.64 -2.92
N GLN A 29 -13.11 2.90 -3.63
CA GLN A 29 -13.58 1.92 -4.62
C GLN A 29 -14.20 0.65 -4.02
N VAL A 30 -13.92 0.32 -2.75
CA VAL A 30 -14.48 -0.84 -2.05
C VAL A 30 -15.73 -0.51 -1.26
N LEU A 31 -15.74 0.63 -0.57
CA LEU A 31 -16.79 1.02 0.36
C LEU A 31 -17.87 1.87 -0.30
N GLU A 32 -17.47 2.88 -1.09
CA GLU A 32 -18.40 3.82 -1.71
C GLU A 32 -18.88 3.28 -3.06
N THR A 33 -17.96 3.07 -4.01
CA THR A 33 -18.35 2.66 -5.36
C THR A 33 -18.61 1.17 -5.49
N LYS A 34 -18.25 0.37 -4.47
CA LYS A 34 -18.42 -1.10 -4.42
C LYS A 34 -17.91 -1.83 -5.68
N ARG A 35 -16.88 -1.28 -6.33
CA ARG A 35 -16.28 -1.83 -7.55
C ARG A 35 -15.46 -3.07 -7.23
N TYR A 36 -14.77 -3.05 -6.10
CA TYR A 36 -14.03 -4.19 -5.58
C TYR A 36 -14.66 -4.65 -4.27
N SER A 37 -14.59 -5.95 -4.03
CA SER A 37 -15.12 -6.53 -2.80
C SER A 37 -14.24 -6.22 -1.58
N GLU A 38 -12.92 -6.12 -1.80
CA GLU A 38 -11.92 -6.10 -0.72
C GLU A 38 -10.57 -5.59 -1.25
N VAL A 39 -9.78 -5.00 -0.35
CA VAL A 39 -8.38 -4.63 -0.58
C VAL A 39 -7.48 -5.75 -0.03
N ILE A 40 -6.58 -6.26 -0.87
CA ILE A 40 -5.54 -7.21 -0.45
C ILE A 40 -4.21 -6.46 -0.49
N ILE A 41 -3.44 -6.51 0.59
CA ILE A 41 -2.12 -5.89 0.67
C ILE A 41 -1.09 -6.99 0.89
N THR A 42 -0.02 -6.96 0.11
CA THR A 42 1.11 -7.86 0.29
C THR A 42 2.42 -7.08 0.22
N ARG A 43 3.38 -7.51 1.04
CA ARG A 43 4.72 -6.95 1.12
C ARG A 43 5.71 -8.11 1.25
N VAL A 44 6.92 -7.95 0.73
CA VAL A 44 7.99 -8.93 0.93
C VAL A 44 8.67 -8.68 2.27
N THR A 45 8.87 -9.73 3.06
CA THR A 45 9.74 -9.69 4.25
C THR A 45 11.18 -9.69 3.76
N VAL A 46 11.88 -8.57 3.88
CA VAL A 46 13.34 -8.54 3.75
C VAL A 46 13.91 -8.71 5.15
N PRO A 47 14.67 -9.78 5.44
CA PRO A 47 15.32 -9.92 6.74
C PRO A 47 16.36 -8.82 6.90
N VAL A 48 16.35 -8.14 8.05
CA VAL A 48 17.37 -7.16 8.42
C VAL A 48 18.39 -7.88 9.31
N GLY A 49 19.58 -8.17 8.78
CA GLY A 49 20.66 -8.84 9.52
C GLY A 49 20.88 -10.30 9.14
N GLU A 50 21.54 -11.08 10.02
CA GLU A 50 21.73 -12.52 9.82
C GLU A 50 20.36 -13.22 9.72
N ASP A 51 20.26 -14.15 8.77
CA ASP A 51 19.05 -14.92 8.48
C ASP A 51 18.68 -15.77 9.71
N ILE A 52 17.89 -15.22 10.64
CA ILE A 52 17.38 -15.92 11.82
C ILE A 52 16.37 -17.03 11.46
N GLY A 53 16.22 -17.33 10.16
CA GLY A 53 15.23 -18.23 9.61
C GLY A 53 13.86 -17.57 9.50
N PHE A 54 12.85 -18.37 9.17
CA PHE A 54 11.48 -17.89 9.14
C PHE A 54 10.99 -17.60 10.55
N LEU A 55 10.31 -16.46 10.75
CA LEU A 55 9.50 -16.23 11.95
C LEU A 55 8.54 -17.43 12.11
N PRO A 56 8.67 -18.26 13.16
CA PRO A 56 7.68 -19.29 13.44
C PRO A 56 6.38 -18.62 13.90
N GLY A 57 5.24 -19.18 13.54
CA GLY A 57 3.94 -18.59 13.86
C GLY A 57 2.96 -18.57 12.69
N THR A 58 1.77 -18.04 12.98
CA THR A 58 0.67 -17.84 12.03
C THR A 58 1.02 -16.80 10.97
N GLU A 59 0.24 -16.73 9.89
CA GLU A 59 0.40 -15.66 8.90
C GLU A 59 0.32 -14.28 9.56
N GLU A 60 -0.66 -14.08 10.44
CA GLU A 60 -0.91 -12.82 11.14
C GLU A 60 0.29 -12.36 11.96
N GLU A 61 0.88 -13.25 12.77
CA GLU A 61 2.07 -12.94 13.59
C GLU A 61 3.27 -12.50 12.74
N LYS A 62 3.42 -13.05 11.53
CA LYS A 62 4.47 -12.66 10.59
C LYS A 62 4.18 -11.31 9.92
N MET A 63 2.90 -10.96 9.78
CA MET A 63 2.50 -9.66 9.22
C MET A 63 2.46 -8.55 10.27
N THR A 64 2.56 -8.86 11.57
CA THR A 64 2.47 -7.89 12.68
C THR A 64 3.32 -6.62 12.49
N PRO A 65 4.60 -6.69 12.05
CA PRO A 65 5.40 -5.48 11.84
C PRO A 65 4.80 -4.51 10.81
N TRP A 66 3.99 -5.02 9.88
CA TRP A 66 3.33 -4.23 8.83
C TRP A 66 1.94 -3.74 9.24
N MET A 67 1.29 -4.43 10.18
CA MET A 67 -0.02 -4.01 10.70
C MET A 67 0.05 -2.62 11.34
N GLY A 68 1.10 -2.33 12.14
CA GLY A 68 1.25 -1.03 12.78
C GLY A 68 1.29 0.13 11.77
N ALA A 69 2.15 0.02 10.75
CA ALA A 69 2.26 1.03 9.71
C ALA A 69 0.97 1.18 8.87
N LEU A 70 0.21 0.10 8.69
CA LEU A 70 -1.11 0.19 8.05
C LEU A 70 -2.09 0.96 8.94
N GLU A 71 -2.19 0.60 10.22
CA GLU A 71 -3.09 1.26 11.18
C GLU A 71 -2.80 2.76 11.26
N ASP A 72 -1.52 3.17 11.29
CA ASP A 72 -1.13 4.58 11.26
C ASP A 72 -1.70 5.32 10.03
N ASN A 73 -1.68 4.68 8.85
CA ASN A 73 -2.25 5.26 7.63
C ASN A 73 -3.78 5.33 7.70
N LEU A 74 -4.44 4.31 8.25
CA LEU A 74 -5.90 4.29 8.40
C LEU A 74 -6.38 5.37 9.38
N ASP A 75 -5.63 5.59 10.46
CA ASP A 75 -5.90 6.66 11.41
C ASP A 75 -5.79 8.04 10.76
N VAL A 76 -4.79 8.25 9.89
CA VAL A 76 -4.67 9.50 9.11
C VAL A 76 -5.89 9.69 8.20
N LEU A 77 -6.35 8.65 7.51
CA LEU A 77 -7.54 8.72 6.65
C LEU A 77 -8.84 8.94 7.42
N ASN A 78 -8.87 8.58 8.71
CA ASN A 78 -10.04 8.74 9.56
C ASN A 78 -10.05 10.08 10.33
N LYS A 79 -8.99 10.89 10.29
CA LYS A 79 -8.97 12.19 10.99
C LYS A 79 -9.99 13.16 10.36
N PRO A 80 -10.80 13.87 11.15
CA PRO A 80 -11.73 14.86 10.61
C PRO A 80 -10.93 16.03 10.02
N ALA A 81 -11.40 16.59 8.91
CA ALA A 81 -10.75 17.69 8.20
C ALA A 81 -10.67 19.01 9.02
N ASP A 82 -11.45 19.11 10.10
CA ASP A 82 -11.69 20.37 10.84
C ASP A 82 -10.88 20.54 12.15
N THR A 83 -9.73 19.85 12.32
CA THR A 83 -8.82 20.22 13.42
C THR A 83 -7.88 21.34 12.99
N ASP A 84 -8.45 22.51 12.72
CA ASP A 84 -7.69 23.76 12.58
C ASP A 84 -7.41 24.31 13.99
N PRO A 85 -6.15 24.31 14.50
CA PRO A 85 -5.87 24.67 15.89
C PRO A 85 -6.20 26.14 16.22
N ALA A 86 -6.28 26.98 15.19
CA ALA A 86 -6.45 28.42 15.29
C ALA A 86 -7.88 28.87 15.60
N HIS A 87 -8.89 27.99 15.51
CA HIS A 87 -10.30 28.32 15.79
C HIS A 87 -10.90 27.40 16.86
N SER A 88 -10.13 27.11 17.91
CA SER A 88 -10.65 26.56 19.17
C SER A 88 -11.38 27.62 20.00
N GLY A 89 -12.29 28.34 19.36
CA GLY A 89 -13.25 29.26 19.99
C GLY A 89 -14.63 28.62 20.02
N GLN A 90 -15.05 28.16 21.19
CA GLN A 90 -16.43 27.93 21.62
C GLN A 90 -17.40 27.37 20.56
N GLY A 91 -17.63 26.05 20.61
CA GLY A 91 -18.74 25.40 19.94
C GLY A 91 -18.98 24.01 20.51
N GLN A 92 -19.75 23.95 21.61
CA GLN A 92 -20.38 22.70 22.04
C GLN A 92 -21.39 22.25 20.98
N SER A 93 -21.12 21.10 20.37
CA SER A 93 -22.13 20.18 19.82
C SER A 93 -21.50 18.78 19.88
N GLY A 94 -21.80 17.93 20.85
CA GLY A 94 -23.13 17.39 21.09
C GLY A 94 -23.29 16.13 20.23
N GLY A 95 -22.72 15.01 20.66
CA GLY A 95 -22.93 13.74 19.99
C GLY A 95 -22.11 12.58 20.57
N TYR A 96 -22.74 11.80 21.46
CA TYR A 96 -22.30 10.46 21.86
C TYR A 96 -22.14 9.46 20.67
N GLY A 97 -22.30 9.91 19.42
CA GLY A 97 -22.12 9.15 18.18
C GLY A 97 -20.87 9.49 17.37
N GLY A 98 -20.04 10.46 17.80
CA GLY A 98 -18.80 10.82 17.09
C GLY A 98 -17.74 9.73 17.17
N ASP A 99 -17.34 9.35 18.38
CA ASP A 99 -16.33 8.29 18.59
C ASP A 99 -16.86 6.90 18.25
N TRP A 100 -18.13 6.63 18.55
CA TRP A 100 -18.75 5.34 18.24
C TRP A 100 -18.94 5.12 16.74
N GLY A 101 -19.34 6.17 16.00
CA GLY A 101 -19.44 6.15 14.55
C GLY A 101 -18.07 5.98 13.88
N ARG A 102 -17.02 6.57 14.46
CA ARG A 102 -15.63 6.38 14.01
C ARG A 102 -15.14 4.96 14.26
N ALA A 103 -15.40 4.39 15.44
CA ALA A 103 -15.05 3.01 15.74
C ALA A 103 -15.74 2.03 14.77
N ALA A 104 -17.04 2.19 14.55
CA ALA A 104 -17.79 1.36 13.59
C ALA A 104 -17.28 1.51 12.15
N THR A 105 -16.89 2.73 11.76
CA THR A 105 -16.27 2.99 10.44
C THR A 105 -14.91 2.30 10.33
N MET A 106 -14.08 2.35 11.38
CA MET A 106 -12.79 1.64 11.39
C MET A 106 -12.96 0.13 11.35
N ASP A 107 -13.92 -0.42 12.08
CA ASP A 107 -14.21 -1.85 12.02
C ASP A 107 -14.67 -2.28 10.62
N LEU A 108 -15.49 -1.46 9.97
CA LEU A 108 -15.87 -1.69 8.57
C LEU A 108 -14.67 -1.64 7.63
N ILE A 109 -13.79 -0.64 7.76
CA ILE A 109 -12.55 -0.55 6.96
C ILE A 109 -11.67 -1.78 7.17
N ARG A 110 -11.40 -2.15 8.43
CA ARG A 110 -10.59 -3.32 8.79
C ARG A 110 -11.18 -4.61 8.24
N SER A 111 -12.50 -4.75 8.23
CA SER A 111 -13.16 -5.92 7.66
C SER A 111 -12.87 -6.10 6.15
N ARG A 112 -12.61 -5.00 5.44
CA ARG A 112 -12.39 -4.92 3.99
C ARG A 112 -10.93 -4.89 3.56
N ILE A 113 -9.98 -4.83 4.49
CA ILE A 113 -8.55 -4.92 4.18
C ILE A 113 -8.01 -6.27 4.67
N LYS A 114 -7.28 -6.97 3.80
CA LYS A 114 -6.59 -8.22 4.14
C LYS A 114 -5.11 -8.09 3.83
N ILE A 115 -4.29 -8.15 4.87
CA ILE A 115 -2.86 -8.29 4.71
C ILE A 115 -2.53 -9.77 4.47
N LYS A 116 -1.81 -10.08 3.38
CA LYS A 116 -1.47 -11.44 2.96
C LYS A 116 0.00 -11.58 2.60
N SER A 117 0.58 -12.73 2.98
CA SER A 117 1.96 -13.07 2.64
C SER A 117 2.10 -13.43 1.15
N LEU A 118 3.30 -13.30 0.60
CA LEU A 118 3.59 -13.73 -0.78
C LEU A 118 3.26 -15.21 -1.02
N SER A 119 3.51 -16.06 -0.02
CA SER A 119 3.23 -17.49 -0.09
C SER A 119 1.73 -17.77 -0.18
N PHE A 120 0.91 -16.99 0.53
CA PHE A 120 -0.55 -17.12 0.46
C PHE A 120 -1.09 -16.82 -0.94
N MET A 121 -0.45 -15.93 -1.70
CA MET A 121 -0.92 -15.53 -3.03
C MET A 121 -0.73 -16.64 -4.08
N ARG A 122 0.18 -17.60 -3.84
CA ARG A 122 0.50 -18.66 -4.81
C ARG A 122 -0.68 -19.61 -5.01
N GLY A 123 -0.93 -19.98 -6.27
CA GLY A 123 -1.95 -20.97 -6.62
C GLY A 123 -3.41 -20.48 -6.51
N ARG A 124 -3.65 -19.24 -6.11
CA ARG A 124 -5.01 -18.66 -6.07
C ARG A 124 -5.33 -17.87 -7.33
N THR A 125 -6.56 -17.41 -7.45
CA THR A 125 -6.99 -16.38 -8.40
C THR A 125 -7.88 -15.40 -7.65
N PHE A 126 -7.64 -14.11 -7.82
CA PHE A 126 -8.38 -13.05 -7.16
C PHE A 126 -9.33 -12.39 -8.16
N LEU A 127 -10.62 -12.40 -7.84
CA LEU A 127 -11.67 -11.81 -8.67
C LEU A 127 -12.27 -10.60 -7.97
N ASN A 128 -12.49 -9.51 -8.71
CA ASN A 128 -13.08 -8.29 -8.17
C ASN A 128 -12.38 -7.80 -6.89
N LYS A 129 -11.04 -7.83 -6.87
CA LYS A 129 -10.20 -7.39 -5.76
C LYS A 129 -9.38 -6.15 -6.13
N PHE A 130 -9.01 -5.38 -5.11
CA PHE A 130 -7.98 -4.35 -5.24
C PHE A 130 -6.70 -4.87 -4.60
N LEU A 131 -5.68 -5.22 -5.38
CA LEU A 131 -4.43 -5.77 -4.89
C LEU A 131 -3.35 -4.69 -4.82
N ILE A 132 -2.80 -4.46 -3.64
CA ILE A 132 -1.66 -3.58 -3.38
C ILE A 132 -0.43 -4.45 -3.13
N ILE A 133 0.63 -4.21 -3.89
CA ILE A 133 1.95 -4.82 -3.70
C ILE A 133 2.87 -3.69 -3.22
N ASP A 134 3.15 -3.67 -1.91
CA ASP A 134 3.98 -2.65 -1.28
C ASP A 134 5.46 -3.06 -1.21
N GLU A 135 6.36 -2.07 -1.21
CA GLU A 135 7.81 -2.24 -1.38
C GLU A 135 8.19 -3.16 -2.56
N ALA A 136 7.52 -2.96 -3.69
CA ALA A 136 7.67 -3.79 -4.87
C ALA A 136 9.12 -3.84 -5.41
N GLN A 137 9.96 -2.85 -5.08
CA GLN A 137 11.37 -2.84 -5.48
C GLN A 137 12.16 -4.04 -4.94
N ASN A 138 11.72 -4.61 -3.82
CA ASN A 138 12.35 -5.74 -3.15
C ASN A 138 11.90 -7.11 -3.70
N LEU A 139 11.02 -7.14 -4.70
CA LEU A 139 10.60 -8.36 -5.37
C LEU A 139 11.50 -8.69 -6.55
N THR A 140 11.78 -9.98 -6.75
CA THR A 140 12.37 -10.47 -8.01
C THR A 140 11.34 -10.42 -9.15
N PRO A 141 11.76 -10.39 -10.44
CA PRO A 141 10.86 -10.50 -11.59
C PRO A 141 9.97 -11.75 -11.54
N LYS A 142 10.50 -12.87 -11.02
CA LYS A 142 9.75 -14.12 -10.86
C LYS A 142 8.64 -13.97 -9.82
N GLN A 143 8.93 -13.40 -8.64
CA GLN A 143 7.92 -13.15 -7.61
C GLN A 143 6.86 -12.17 -8.10
N MET A 144 7.28 -11.08 -8.76
CA MET A 144 6.37 -10.09 -9.34
C MET A 144 5.40 -10.74 -10.35
N LYS A 145 5.92 -11.55 -11.29
CA LYS A 145 5.10 -12.32 -12.22
C LYS A 145 4.15 -13.27 -11.49
N THR A 146 4.63 -13.96 -10.45
CA THR A 146 3.79 -14.84 -9.63
C THR A 146 2.60 -14.11 -9.01
N LEU A 147 2.76 -12.86 -8.55
CA LEU A 147 1.69 -12.08 -7.94
C LEU A 147 0.70 -11.53 -8.97
N ILE A 148 1.21 -10.84 -10.00
CA ILE A 148 0.35 -10.16 -10.99
C ILE A 148 -0.52 -11.18 -11.74
N THR A 149 0.02 -12.36 -12.07
CA THR A 149 -0.75 -13.42 -12.76
C THR A 149 -1.85 -14.07 -11.91
N ARG A 150 -2.04 -13.61 -10.65
CA ARG A 150 -3.17 -14.02 -9.80
C ARG A 150 -4.37 -13.11 -9.95
N ALA A 151 -4.22 -11.93 -10.56
CA ALA A 151 -5.32 -11.05 -10.87
C ALA A 151 -6.19 -11.68 -11.96
N GLY A 152 -7.38 -12.13 -11.56
CA GLY A 152 -8.43 -12.54 -12.50
C GLY A 152 -9.33 -11.36 -12.87
N PRO A 153 -10.43 -11.61 -13.60
CA PRO A 153 -11.35 -10.58 -14.07
C PRO A 153 -11.81 -9.61 -12.98
N GLY A 154 -11.85 -8.33 -13.34
CA GLY A 154 -12.29 -7.25 -12.47
C GLY A 154 -11.34 -6.95 -11.30
N THR A 155 -10.13 -7.51 -11.28
CA THR A 155 -9.12 -7.19 -10.26
C THR A 155 -8.16 -6.12 -10.77
N LYS A 156 -7.89 -5.14 -9.92
CA LYS A 156 -6.87 -4.13 -10.18
C LYS A 156 -5.65 -4.38 -9.31
N VAL A 157 -4.45 -4.18 -9.87
CA VAL A 157 -3.19 -4.34 -9.17
C VAL A 157 -2.43 -3.02 -9.15
N VAL A 158 -1.97 -2.61 -7.97
CA VAL A 158 -1.13 -1.43 -7.77
C VAL A 158 0.18 -1.83 -7.10
N CYS A 159 1.30 -1.62 -7.78
CA CYS A 159 2.64 -1.81 -7.24
C CYS A 159 3.19 -0.47 -6.73
N LEU A 160 3.54 -0.41 -5.45
CA LEU A 160 4.14 0.75 -4.80
C LEU A 160 5.63 0.46 -4.60
N GLY A 161 6.49 1.47 -4.82
CA GLY A 161 7.89 1.27 -4.48
C GLY A 161 8.77 2.49 -4.66
N ASN A 162 10.03 2.30 -4.28
CA ASN A 162 11.12 3.26 -4.42
C ASN A 162 12.36 2.55 -4.94
N ILE A 163 12.71 2.72 -6.22
CA ILE A 163 13.87 2.04 -6.83
C ILE A 163 15.19 2.45 -6.16
N ALA A 164 15.28 3.67 -5.61
CA ALA A 164 16.46 4.14 -4.89
C ALA A 164 16.64 3.49 -3.50
N GLN A 165 15.65 2.73 -3.02
CA GLN A 165 15.66 2.12 -1.69
C GLN A 165 15.38 0.62 -1.79
N ILE A 166 16.34 -0.11 -2.36
CA ILE A 166 16.32 -1.58 -2.39
C ILE A 166 16.98 -2.07 -1.10
N ASP A 167 16.21 -2.75 -0.25
CA ASP A 167 16.65 -3.19 1.08
C ASP A 167 17.41 -4.53 1.04
N THR A 168 17.35 -5.24 -0.10
CA THR A 168 17.97 -6.56 -0.24
C THR A 168 19.27 -6.50 -1.06
N PRO A 169 20.37 -7.14 -0.59
CA PRO A 169 21.65 -7.13 -1.31
C PRO A 169 21.62 -7.97 -2.60
N TYR A 170 20.56 -8.77 -2.80
CA TYR A 170 20.42 -9.66 -3.95
C TYR A 170 19.78 -9.00 -5.17
N LEU A 171 19.27 -7.76 -5.03
CA LEU A 171 18.63 -7.01 -6.10
C LEU A 171 19.34 -5.69 -6.33
N THR A 172 19.24 -5.22 -7.57
CA THR A 172 19.68 -3.91 -8.02
C THR A 172 18.52 -3.25 -8.77
N GLU A 173 18.67 -1.97 -9.11
CA GLU A 173 17.66 -1.25 -9.88
C GLU A 173 17.30 -1.99 -11.18
N GLY A 174 18.29 -2.55 -11.87
CA GLY A 174 18.10 -3.30 -13.12
C GLY A 174 17.54 -4.72 -12.94
N SER A 175 17.73 -5.34 -11.78
CA SER A 175 17.24 -6.69 -11.50
C SER A 175 15.95 -6.73 -10.67
N SER A 176 15.48 -5.58 -10.18
CA SER A 176 14.22 -5.45 -9.46
C SER A 176 13.01 -5.86 -10.32
N GLY A 177 12.09 -6.58 -9.70
CA GLY A 177 10.81 -6.95 -10.28
C GLY A 177 9.95 -5.74 -10.61
N LEU A 178 10.10 -4.63 -9.88
CA LEU A 178 9.39 -3.38 -10.16
C LEU A 178 9.86 -2.73 -11.47
N THR A 179 11.18 -2.57 -11.66
CA THR A 179 11.75 -2.10 -12.93
C THR A 179 11.36 -2.99 -14.09
N TYR A 180 11.43 -4.32 -13.88
CA TYR A 180 11.03 -5.31 -14.88
C TYR A 180 9.58 -5.12 -15.34
N VAL A 181 8.62 -4.96 -14.44
CA VAL A 181 7.21 -4.80 -14.86
C VAL A 181 6.92 -3.44 -15.45
N VAL A 182 7.53 -2.37 -14.94
CA VAL A 182 7.41 -1.04 -15.56
C VAL A 182 7.84 -1.12 -17.02
N ASP A 183 8.98 -1.75 -17.31
CA ASP A 183 9.46 -1.91 -18.67
C ASP A 183 8.55 -2.77 -19.55
N ARG A 184 8.11 -3.93 -19.05
CA ARG A 184 7.28 -4.88 -19.83
C ARG A 184 5.84 -4.43 -20.06
N PHE A 185 5.32 -3.53 -19.22
CA PHE A 185 3.96 -3.01 -19.34
C PHE A 185 3.89 -1.69 -20.12
N LYS A 186 5.04 -1.16 -20.59
CA LYS A 186 5.09 0.02 -21.48
C LYS A 186 4.22 -0.19 -22.71
N GLY A 187 3.38 0.80 -23.00
CA GLY A 187 2.51 0.79 -24.18
C GLY A 187 1.29 -0.12 -24.07
N TRP A 188 1.11 -0.87 -22.97
CA TRP A 188 -0.15 -1.57 -22.75
C TRP A 188 -1.23 -0.55 -22.32
N PRO A 189 -2.36 -0.42 -23.03
CA PRO A 189 -3.35 0.63 -22.75
C PRO A 189 -3.98 0.58 -21.36
N HIS A 190 -3.98 -0.60 -20.74
CA HIS A 190 -4.55 -0.83 -19.42
C HIS A 190 -3.50 -0.76 -18.30
N SER A 191 -2.32 -0.19 -18.56
CA SER A 191 -1.33 0.15 -17.54
C SER A 191 -1.20 1.64 -17.31
N GLY A 192 -0.96 2.02 -16.06
CA GLY A 192 -0.56 3.36 -15.65
C GLY A 192 0.79 3.32 -14.93
N HIS A 193 1.66 4.29 -15.23
CA HIS A 193 2.88 4.52 -14.48
C HIS A 193 2.89 5.95 -13.96
N ILE A 194 3.08 6.10 -12.65
CA ILE A 194 3.07 7.39 -11.97
C ILE A 194 4.32 7.47 -11.11
N THR A 195 5.01 8.61 -11.15
CA THR A 195 6.12 8.92 -10.24
C THR A 195 5.76 10.15 -9.41
N LEU A 196 5.63 9.97 -8.09
CA LEU A 196 5.46 11.06 -7.14
C LEU A 196 6.82 11.71 -6.87
N GLN A 197 6.97 12.96 -7.30
CA GLN A 197 8.25 13.65 -7.26
C GLN A 197 8.57 14.27 -5.89
N ARG A 198 7.54 14.68 -5.13
CA ARG A 198 7.72 15.38 -3.86
C ARG A 198 6.77 14.84 -2.81
N GLY A 199 7.25 14.75 -1.58
CA GLY A 199 6.47 14.38 -0.41
C GLY A 199 6.42 15.51 0.60
N GLU A 200 5.48 15.41 1.53
CA GLU A 200 5.42 16.26 2.72
C GLU A 200 6.33 15.63 3.78
N ARG A 201 7.58 16.09 3.84
CA ARG A 201 8.58 15.62 4.79
C ARG A 201 8.92 16.71 5.80
N SER A 202 9.36 16.28 6.98
CA SER A 202 9.90 17.21 7.95
C SER A 202 11.26 17.73 7.47
N ARG A 203 11.63 18.94 7.92
CA ARG A 203 12.95 19.54 7.64
C ARG A 203 14.11 18.60 7.96
N LEU A 204 13.97 17.75 8.99
CA LEU A 204 14.97 16.75 9.36
C LEU A 204 15.08 15.64 8.31
N ALA A 205 13.96 15.10 7.85
CA ALA A 205 13.94 13.99 6.90
C ALA A 205 14.40 14.42 5.50
N ASP A 206 14.15 15.67 5.11
CA ASP A 206 14.69 16.24 3.86
C ASP A 206 16.20 16.39 3.95
N HIS A 207 16.70 17.03 5.00
CA HIS A 207 18.15 17.20 5.18
C HIS A 207 18.89 15.86 5.24
N ALA A 208 18.36 14.88 5.99
CA ALA A 208 18.96 13.56 6.11
C ALA A 208 19.06 12.83 4.75
N ALA A 209 18.08 13.00 3.87
CA ALA A 209 18.09 12.36 2.54
C ALA A 209 19.08 12.99 1.56
N GLU A 210 19.52 14.23 1.82
CA GLU A 210 20.54 14.90 0.99
C GLU A 210 21.96 14.57 1.44
N VAL A 211 22.19 14.28 2.72
CA VAL A 211 23.54 14.19 3.32
C VAL A 211 23.99 12.78 3.70
N LEU A 212 23.08 11.80 3.74
CA LEU A 212 23.37 10.38 4.05
C LEU A 212 23.19 9.51 2.81
#